data_AF-A0A318E4Q9-F1
#
_entry.id   AF-A0A318E4Q9-F1
#
_cell.length_a   1.000
_cell.length_b   1.000
_cell.length_c   1.000
_cell.angle_alpha   90.00
_cell.angle_beta   90.00
_cell.angle_gamma   90.00
#
_symmetry.space_group_name_H-M   'P 1'
#
loop_
_entity.id
_entity.type
_entity.pdbx_description
1 polymer ?
#
loop_
_entity_poly.entity_id
_entity_poly.type
_entity_poly.pdbx_seq_one_letter_code
_entity_poly.pdbx_strand_id
1 'polypeptide(L)'
;MSARRAVAALVLLAGVLPIAPALADGEEVIVATLLELKGKRATLRLESGQEISGVVASVDEDSVRLTELSGMEYFDAVVRTERIEAVVLRRVTR
;
A
#
# COMPACT_ATOMS: atom_id res chain seq x y z
N MET A 1 68.85 -19.65 -13.95
CA MET A 1 68.28 -19.44 -15.30
C MET A 1 67.40 -20.65 -15.58
N SER A 2 66.07 -20.63 -15.54
CA SER A 2 65.03 -19.60 -15.41
C SER A 2 63.78 -20.33 -14.87
N ALA A 3 63.22 -19.89 -13.76
CA ALA A 3 62.12 -20.56 -13.07
C ALA A 3 60.81 -19.75 -13.21
N ARG A 4 59.88 -20.34 -13.97
CA ARG A 4 58.48 -20.62 -13.61
C ARG A 4 57.54 -19.46 -13.15
N ARG A 5 56.29 -19.58 -13.63
CA ARG A 5 54.99 -19.10 -13.09
C ARG A 5 54.46 -17.87 -13.85
N ALA A 6 53.65 -18.04 -14.89
CA ALA A 6 52.26 -18.52 -14.91
C ALA A 6 51.31 -17.60 -14.11
N VAL A 7 50.68 -16.70 -14.87
CA VAL A 7 49.29 -16.21 -14.80
C VAL A 7 48.52 -16.49 -13.51
N ALA A 8 48.09 -15.43 -12.83
CA ALA A 8 46.94 -15.47 -11.92
C ALA A 8 46.17 -14.14 -12.03
N ALA A 9 45.22 -14.10 -12.97
CA ALA A 9 44.21 -13.07 -13.02
C ALA A 9 43.18 -13.37 -11.92
N LEU A 10 43.26 -12.64 -10.81
CA LEU A 10 42.32 -12.74 -9.69
C LEU A 10 41.10 -11.86 -10.01
N VAL A 11 40.07 -12.46 -10.60
CA VAL A 11 38.77 -11.81 -10.82
C VAL A 11 38.09 -11.65 -9.46
N LEU A 12 37.97 -10.41 -8.99
CA LEU A 12 37.20 -10.04 -7.81
C LEU A 12 35.71 -10.28 -8.08
N LEU A 13 35.16 -11.31 -7.46
CA LEU A 13 33.75 -11.63 -7.45
C LEU A 13 33.02 -10.58 -6.58
N ALA A 14 32.50 -9.53 -7.19
CA ALA A 14 31.58 -8.60 -6.53
C ALA A 14 30.24 -9.31 -6.34
N GLY A 15 29.97 -9.76 -5.10
CA GLY A 15 28.68 -10.31 -4.72
C GLY A 15 27.63 -9.19 -4.72
N VAL A 16 26.82 -9.13 -5.77
CA VAL A 16 25.56 -8.38 -5.76
C VAL A 16 24.56 -9.20 -4.95
N LEU A 17 24.26 -8.77 -3.72
CA LEU A 17 23.13 -9.30 -2.97
C LEU A 17 21.84 -8.82 -3.67
N PRO A 18 20.90 -9.73 -4.01
CA PRO A 18 19.59 -9.30 -4.45
C PRO A 18 18.88 -8.61 -3.28
N ILE A 19 18.50 -7.35 -3.46
CA ILE A 19 17.62 -6.63 -2.56
C ILE A 19 16.25 -7.29 -2.73
N ALA A 20 15.85 -8.17 -1.80
CA ALA A 20 14.51 -8.74 -1.82
C ALA A 20 13.52 -7.57 -1.66
N PRO A 21 12.48 -7.45 -2.51
CA PRO A 21 11.44 -6.48 -2.28
C PRO A 21 10.80 -6.80 -0.93
N ALA A 22 10.74 -5.82 -0.04
CA ALA A 22 10.00 -5.96 1.20
C ALA A 22 8.58 -6.42 0.84
N LEU A 23 8.12 -7.50 1.48
CA LEU A 23 6.72 -7.90 1.41
C LEU A 23 5.95 -6.73 2.04
N ALA A 24 5.32 -5.90 1.21
CA ALA A 24 4.51 -4.80 1.70
C ALA A 24 3.44 -5.37 2.63
N ASP A 25 3.35 -4.83 3.84
CA ASP A 25 2.30 -5.21 4.76
C ASP A 25 0.95 -4.89 4.10
N GLY A 26 -0.06 -5.74 4.31
CA GLY A 26 -1.40 -5.52 3.76
C GLY A 26 -1.95 -4.16 4.21
N GLU A 27 -1.65 -3.76 5.45
CA GLU A 27 -2.02 -2.45 5.97
C GLU A 27 -1.32 -1.30 5.23
N GLU A 28 -0.02 -1.45 4.92
CA GLU A 28 0.75 -0.45 4.18
C GLU A 28 0.19 -0.23 2.77
N VAL A 29 -0.23 -1.31 2.10
CA VAL A 29 -0.89 -1.24 0.78
C VAL A 29 -2.25 -0.56 0.89
N ILE A 30 -3.02 -0.81 1.96
CA ILE A 30 -4.31 -0.15 2.19
C ILE A 30 -4.10 1.35 2.38
N VAL A 31 -3.18 1.77 3.25
CA VAL A 31 -2.88 3.19 3.49
C VAL A 31 -2.43 3.88 2.20
N ALA A 32 -1.50 3.27 1.47
CA ALA A 32 -1.02 3.80 0.20
C ALA A 32 -2.17 3.97 -0.81
N THR A 33 -3.06 2.98 -0.90
CA THR A 33 -4.23 3.04 -1.78
C THR A 33 -5.19 4.16 -1.37
N LEU A 34 -5.45 4.34 -0.07
CA LEU A 34 -6.33 5.41 0.41
C LEU A 34 -5.76 6.80 0.14
N LEU A 35 -4.44 6.97 0.25
CA LEU A 35 -3.76 8.22 -0.10
C LEU A 35 -3.97 8.59 -1.57
N GLU A 36 -3.88 7.62 -2.49
CA GLU A 36 -4.15 7.82 -3.93
C GLU A 36 -5.62 8.15 -4.24
N LEU A 37 -6.52 7.82 -3.31
CA LEU A 37 -7.95 8.03 -3.40
C LEU A 37 -8.44 9.31 -2.72
N LYS A 38 -7.55 10.14 -2.16
CA LYS A 38 -7.96 11.41 -1.56
C LYS A 38 -8.77 12.27 -2.54
N GLY A 39 -9.94 12.71 -2.09
CA GLY A 39 -10.94 13.44 -2.88
C GLY A 39 -11.77 12.57 -3.84
N LYS A 40 -11.58 11.26 -3.85
CA LYS A 40 -12.33 10.30 -4.68
C LYS A 40 -13.24 9.43 -3.82
N ARG A 41 -14.25 8.87 -4.47
CA ARG A 41 -15.20 7.95 -3.83
C ARG A 41 -14.58 6.56 -3.73
N ALA A 42 -14.65 5.97 -2.53
CA ALA A 42 -14.18 4.63 -2.22
C ALA A 42 -15.20 3.91 -1.33
N THR A 43 -15.19 2.58 -1.39
CA THR A 43 -15.97 1.73 -0.49
C THR A 43 -15.00 0.96 0.38
N LEU A 44 -15.09 1.13 1.69
CA LEU A 44 -14.31 0.39 2.67
C LEU A 44 -15.14 -0.79 3.16
N ARG A 45 -14.52 -1.96 3.18
CA ARG A 45 -15.05 -3.13 3.87
C ARG A 45 -14.31 -3.29 5.18
N LEU A 46 -15.06 -3.25 6.28
CA LEU A 46 -14.51 -3.40 7.63
C LEU A 46 -14.43 -4.89 7.99
N GLU A 47 -13.58 -5.22 8.97
CA GLU A 47 -13.50 -6.58 9.54
C GLU A 47 -14.85 -7.12 10.05
N SER A 48 -15.76 -6.23 10.44
CA SER A 48 -17.13 -6.60 10.84
C SER A 48 -18.00 -7.12 9.69
N GLY A 49 -17.51 -7.01 8.44
CA GLY A 49 -18.27 -7.24 7.23
C GLY A 49 -19.14 -6.05 6.80
N GLN A 50 -19.16 -4.95 7.57
CA GLN A 50 -19.86 -3.73 7.19
C GLN A 50 -19.13 -3.03 6.05
N GLU A 51 -19.89 -2.51 5.08
CA GLU A 51 -19.35 -1.67 4.02
C GLU A 51 -19.73 -0.21 4.25
N ILE A 52 -18.74 0.68 4.18
CA ILE A 52 -18.93 2.13 4.29
C ILE A 52 -18.44 2.76 3.00
N SER A 53 -19.33 3.46 2.31
CA SER A 53 -19.02 4.10 1.02
C SER A 53 -19.08 5.61 1.15
N GLY A 54 -17.99 6.31 0.81
CA GLY A 54 -17.88 7.76 0.93
C GLY A 54 -16.72 8.32 0.12
N VAL A 55 -16.45 9.61 0.27
CA VAL A 55 -15.30 10.30 -0.32
C VAL A 55 -14.16 10.32 0.70
N VAL A 56 -12.95 9.95 0.28
CA VAL A 56 -11.77 9.98 1.15
C VAL A 56 -11.33 11.44 1.36
N ALA A 57 -11.59 12.00 2.53
CA ALA A 57 -11.27 13.39 2.85
C ALA A 57 -9.84 13.56 3.36
N SER A 58 -9.41 12.69 4.27
CA SER A 58 -8.05 12.64 4.80
C SER A 58 -7.64 11.21 5.12
N VAL A 59 -6.34 10.96 5.07
CA VAL A 59 -5.69 9.74 5.55
C VAL A 59 -4.61 10.20 6.51
N ASP A 60 -4.71 9.76 7.74
CA ASP A 60 -3.78 10.00 8.84
C ASP A 60 -3.00 8.71 9.12
N GLU A 61 -2.12 8.69 10.13
CA GLU A 61 -1.22 7.55 10.39
C GLU A 61 -1.97 6.22 10.59
N ASP A 62 -3.04 6.25 11.37
CA ASP A 62 -3.80 5.08 11.82
C ASP A 62 -5.29 5.15 11.48
N SER A 63 -5.72 6.18 10.74
CA SER A 63 -7.13 6.37 10.41
C SER A 63 -7.39 7.06 9.07
N VAL A 64 -8.60 6.86 8.55
CA VAL A 64 -9.12 7.50 7.35
C VAL A 64 -10.44 8.19 7.66
N ARG A 65 -10.59 9.42 7.17
CA ARG A 65 -11.83 10.17 7.25
C ARG A 65 -12.57 10.09 5.93
N LEU A 66 -13.80 9.60 5.98
CA LEU A 66 -14.75 9.60 4.87
C LEU A 66 -15.81 10.67 5.07
N THR A 67 -16.11 11.41 4.02
CA THR A 67 -17.21 12.39 3.94
C THR A 67 -18.23 11.92 2.90
N GLU A 68 -19.37 12.62 2.78
CA GLU A 68 -20.41 12.33 1.77
C GLU A 68 -20.81 10.84 1.74
N LEU A 69 -21.03 10.30 2.95
CA LEU A 69 -21.36 8.90 3.16
C LEU A 69 -22.66 8.54 2.43
N SER A 70 -22.66 7.39 1.77
CA SER A 70 -23.84 6.85 1.10
C SER A 70 -24.93 6.55 2.12
N GLY A 71 -26.12 7.15 1.98
CA GLY A 71 -27.25 6.93 2.89
C GLY A 71 -27.15 7.67 4.23
N MET A 72 -26.07 8.43 4.46
CA MET A 72 -25.86 9.26 5.64
C MET A 72 -25.29 10.61 5.24
N GLU A 73 -26.04 11.31 4.39
CA GLU A 73 -25.78 12.70 4.04
C GLU A 73 -25.74 13.50 5.36
N TYR A 74 -24.75 14.38 5.56
CA TYR A 74 -24.42 15.10 6.82
C TYR A 74 -23.54 14.36 7.85
N PHE A 75 -23.16 13.11 7.63
CA PHE A 75 -22.24 12.42 8.54
C PHE A 75 -20.88 12.17 7.88
N ASP A 76 -19.84 12.25 8.72
CA ASP A 76 -18.51 11.78 8.40
C ASP A 76 -18.26 10.48 9.17
N ALA A 77 -17.42 9.61 8.61
CA ALA A 77 -16.90 8.44 9.29
C ALA A 77 -15.40 8.58 9.48
N VAL A 78 -14.92 8.27 10.68
CA VAL A 78 -13.49 8.07 10.94
C VAL A 78 -13.31 6.59 11.21
N VAL A 79 -12.48 5.93 10.40
CA VAL A 79 -12.26 4.49 10.44
C VAL A 79 -10.78 4.25 10.69
N ARG A 80 -10.46 3.35 11.64
CA ARG A 80 -9.07 2.94 11.85
C ARG A 80 -8.59 2.05 10.71
N THR A 81 -7.39 2.30 10.21
CA THR A 81 -6.84 1.53 9.08
C THR A 81 -6.70 0.05 9.42
N GLU A 82 -6.31 -0.27 10.66
CA GLU A 82 -6.20 -1.65 11.18
C GLU A 82 -7.52 -2.46 11.10
N ARG A 83 -8.68 -1.78 10.98
CA ARG A 83 -10.01 -2.40 10.92
C ARG A 83 -10.56 -2.53 9.50
N ILE A 84 -9.77 -2.12 8.51
CA ILE A 84 -10.16 -2.19 7.10
C ILE A 84 -9.69 -3.54 6.57
N GLU A 85 -10.65 -4.40 6.22
CA GLU A 85 -10.37 -5.69 5.58
C GLU A 85 -10.04 -5.49 4.10
N ALA A 86 -10.71 -4.55 3.43
CA ALA A 86 -10.46 -4.25 2.02
C ALA A 86 -10.91 -2.83 1.61
N VAL A 87 -10.26 -2.32 0.56
CA VAL A 87 -10.66 -1.11 -0.17
C VAL A 87 -11.20 -1.51 -1.53
N VAL A 88 -12.49 -1.25 -1.77
CA VAL A 88 -13.18 -1.57 -3.02
C VAL A 88 -13.23 -0.33 -3.91
N LEU A 89 -12.65 -0.49 -5.10
CA LEU A 89 -12.51 0.55 -6.12
C LEU A 89 -13.56 0.36 -7.20
N ARG A 90 -14.39 1.37 -7.43
CA ARG A 90 -15.25 1.37 -8.62
C ARG A 90 -14.42 1.73 -9.85
N ARG A 91 -14.09 0.73 -10.69
CA ARG A 91 -13.57 1.04 -12.03
C ARG A 91 -14.67 1.71 -12.85
N VAL A 92 -14.41 2.96 -13.26
CA VAL A 92 -15.18 3.58 -14.34
C VAL A 92 -14.70 2.92 -15.63
N THR A 93 -15.46 1.94 -16.11
CA THR A 93 -15.21 1.34 -17.42
C THR A 93 -15.57 2.38 -18.46
N ARG A 94 -14.60 2.78 -19.28
CA ARG A 94 -14.75 3.75 -20.36
C ARG A 94 -14.84 3.02 -21.71
#